data_AF-A0A0T9RBG5-F1
#
_entry.id   AF-A0A0T9RBG5-F1
#
_cell.length_a   1.000
_cell.length_b   1.000
_cell.length_c   1.000
_cell.angle_alpha   90.00
_cell.angle_beta   90.00
_cell.angle_gamma   90.00
#
_symmetry.space_group_name_H-M   'P 1'
#
loop_
_entity.id
_entity.type
_entity.pdbx_description
1 polymer ?
#
loop_
_entity_poly.entity_id
_entity_poly.type
_entity_poly.pdbx_seq_one_letter_code
_entity_poly.pdbx_strand_id
1 'polypeptide(L)'
;MNHYLKAIDSIIRNESKGAFDTSNISRGDLREIARILTIDRDDYEDGRVFSLDDEYADTHNEIKDKWGELAAFQFAEKYGTRLRPDLEKKFTSALFLESQGCKDMAKTLFEDVYADSLREVMYPEIESIISSKTFNERQRNNAKKPRNPHYAEAIRIAILTWKRYPGASKGAMCKNLHKHFSGRVSIDRLGEWIKEKGIQPPKPKVYTSFTLILSEGA
;
A
#
# COMPACT_ATOMS: atom_id res chain seq x y z
N MET A 1 -7.71 2.25 1.21
CA MET A 1 -6.46 2.67 1.88
C MET A 1 -6.16 1.78 3.09
N ASN A 2 -7.07 1.68 4.07
CA ASN A 2 -6.87 0.90 5.31
C ASN A 2 -6.55 -0.61 5.11
N HIS A 3 -7.13 -1.29 4.11
CA HIS A 3 -6.82 -2.70 3.83
C HIS A 3 -5.39 -2.92 3.26
N TYR A 4 -4.84 -1.94 2.54
CA TYR A 4 -3.51 -2.08 1.92
C TYR A 4 -2.39 -1.87 2.93
N LEU A 5 -2.54 -0.88 3.82
CA LEU A 5 -1.62 -0.67 4.93
C LEU A 5 -1.51 -1.92 5.82
N LYS A 6 -2.65 -2.56 6.11
CA LYS A 6 -2.68 -3.83 6.86
C LYS A 6 -1.93 -4.98 6.18
N ALA A 7 -1.95 -5.03 4.84
CA ALA A 7 -1.22 -6.05 4.09
C ALA A 7 0.31 -5.81 4.14
N ILE A 8 0.73 -4.55 3.99
CA ILE A 8 2.14 -4.14 4.12
C ILE A 8 2.66 -4.45 5.52
N ASP A 9 1.91 -4.05 6.56
CA ASP A 9 2.25 -4.35 7.94
C ASP A 9 2.35 -5.86 8.20
N SER A 10 1.50 -6.66 7.56
CA SER A 10 1.55 -8.12 7.70
C SER A 10 2.78 -8.74 7.04
N ILE A 11 3.22 -8.22 5.89
CA ILE A 11 4.43 -8.69 5.20
C ILE A 11 5.64 -8.34 6.05
N ILE A 12 5.77 -7.08 6.46
CA ILE A 12 6.91 -6.61 7.27
C ILE A 12 6.98 -7.38 8.59
N ARG A 13 5.83 -7.59 9.26
CA ARG A 13 5.77 -8.42 10.49
C ARG A 13 6.13 -9.88 10.26
N ASN A 14 5.99 -10.40 9.04
CA ASN A 14 6.32 -11.79 8.74
C ASN A 14 7.80 -11.94 8.41
N GLU A 15 8.34 -11.02 7.59
CA GLU A 15 9.77 -10.94 7.29
C GLU A 15 10.60 -10.58 8.53
N SER A 16 10.04 -9.80 9.47
CA SER A 16 10.72 -9.42 10.71
C SER A 16 10.79 -10.53 11.77
N LYS A 17 9.98 -11.58 11.65
CA LYS A 17 9.93 -12.64 12.67
C LYS A 17 11.18 -13.49 12.65
N GLY A 18 11.97 -13.41 13.72
CA GLY A 18 13.18 -14.21 13.88
C GLY A 18 14.38 -13.74 13.05
N ALA A 19 14.27 -12.57 12.41
CA ALA A 19 15.35 -12.01 11.60
C ALA A 19 16.52 -11.47 12.43
N PHE A 20 16.29 -11.11 13.70
CA PHE A 20 17.35 -10.68 14.59
C PHE A 20 17.86 -11.87 15.43
N ASP A 21 18.90 -12.53 14.94
CA ASP A 21 19.58 -13.62 15.65
C ASP A 21 20.69 -13.07 16.57
N THR A 22 20.39 -12.99 17.87
CA THR A 22 21.38 -12.58 18.88
C THR A 22 22.36 -13.69 19.24
N SER A 23 22.19 -14.93 18.74
CA SER A 23 23.05 -16.06 19.10
C SER A 23 24.50 -15.89 18.65
N ASN A 24 24.72 -15.09 17.61
CA ASN A 24 26.05 -14.74 17.10
C ASN A 24 26.77 -13.67 17.94
N ILE A 25 26.06 -12.96 18.83
CA ILE A 25 26.70 -12.01 19.75
C ILE A 25 27.15 -12.77 20.98
N SER A 26 28.46 -12.84 21.22
CA SER A 26 28.97 -13.56 22.37
C SER A 26 28.51 -12.90 23.67
N ARG A 27 28.24 -13.71 24.69
CA ARG A 27 27.81 -13.20 26.01
C ARG A 27 28.88 -12.31 26.66
N GLY A 28 30.15 -12.45 26.26
CA GLY A 28 31.24 -11.57 26.68
C GLY A 28 31.07 -10.17 26.13
N ASP A 29 30.86 -10.07 24.82
CA ASP A 29 30.70 -8.80 24.10
C ASP A 29 29.51 -7.99 24.65
N LEU A 30 28.38 -8.66 24.89
CA LEU A 30 27.19 -8.02 25.46
C LEU A 30 27.44 -7.39 26.84
N ARG A 31 28.23 -8.06 27.69
CA ARG A 31 28.56 -7.54 29.02
C ARG A 31 29.51 -6.35 28.95
N GLU A 32 30.46 -6.38 28.04
CA GLU A 32 31.42 -5.29 27.85
C GLU A 32 30.73 -4.06 27.26
N ILE A 33 29.89 -4.24 26.24
CA ILE A 33 29.05 -3.18 25.66
C ILE A 33 28.13 -2.59 26.73
N ALA A 34 27.41 -3.43 27.48
CA ALA A 34 26.55 -2.96 28.56
C ALA A 34 27.35 -2.19 29.63
N ARG A 35 28.54 -2.68 30.00
CA ARG A 35 29.42 -1.99 30.96
C ARG A 35 29.80 -0.60 30.47
N ILE A 36 30.27 -0.46 29.23
CA ILE A 36 30.63 0.82 28.61
C ILE A 36 29.44 1.79 28.68
N LEU A 37 28.25 1.32 28.34
CA LEU A 37 27.04 2.15 28.30
C LEU A 37 26.48 2.51 29.69
N THR A 38 26.88 1.78 30.76
CA THR A 38 26.48 2.04 32.15
C THR A 38 27.47 2.89 32.95
N ILE A 39 28.75 2.93 32.54
CA ILE A 39 29.75 3.82 33.14
C ILE A 39 29.51 5.23 32.59
N ASP A 40 29.91 6.25 33.35
CA ASP A 40 29.62 7.68 33.16
C ASP A 40 29.42 8.05 31.68
N ARG A 41 28.15 8.29 31.31
CA ARG A 41 27.77 8.53 29.90
C ARG A 41 28.40 9.79 29.35
N ASP A 42 28.82 10.71 30.22
CA ASP A 42 29.47 11.94 29.83
C ASP A 42 30.91 11.70 29.31
N ASP A 43 31.52 10.55 29.66
CA ASP A 43 32.87 10.16 29.23
C ASP A 43 32.88 9.39 27.89
N TYR A 44 31.72 9.00 27.37
CA TYR A 44 31.59 8.19 26.15
C TYR A 44 30.59 8.82 25.17
N GLU A 45 30.95 8.88 23.88
CA GLU A 45 29.99 9.29 22.84
C GLU A 45 28.75 8.37 22.86
N ASP A 46 27.56 8.93 22.60
CA ASP A 46 26.34 8.16 22.40
C ASP A 46 26.61 7.00 21.42
N GLY A 47 26.29 5.78 21.84
CA GLY A 47 26.47 4.59 21.01
C GLY A 47 25.72 4.73 19.69
N ARG A 48 26.46 4.78 18.58
CA ARG A 48 25.90 4.85 17.22
C ARG A 48 25.67 3.44 16.71
N VAL A 49 24.50 3.20 16.12
CA VAL A 49 24.15 1.89 15.56
C VAL A 49 23.95 2.04 14.06
N PHE A 50 24.52 1.11 13.29
CA PHE A 50 24.45 1.09 11.83
C PHE A 50 23.82 -0.21 11.36
N SER A 51 22.96 -0.11 10.35
CA SER A 51 22.49 -1.24 9.55
C SER A 51 23.44 -1.41 8.37
N LEU A 52 23.90 -2.64 8.14
CA LEU A 52 24.71 -2.99 6.99
C LEU A 52 23.91 -3.90 6.08
N ASP A 53 24.02 -3.67 4.76
CA ASP A 53 23.47 -4.60 3.78
C ASP A 53 24.26 -5.92 3.82
N ASP A 54 23.59 -7.01 3.44
CA ASP A 54 24.16 -8.37 3.47
C ASP A 54 25.51 -8.46 2.74
N GLU A 55 25.71 -7.67 1.67
CA GLU A 55 26.97 -7.62 0.91
C GLU A 55 28.17 -7.11 1.73
N TYR A 56 27.92 -6.32 2.77
CA TYR A 56 28.95 -5.75 3.65
C TYR A 56 29.13 -6.52 4.95
N ALA A 57 28.22 -7.43 5.30
CA ALA A 57 28.23 -8.14 6.58
C ALA A 57 29.48 -9.00 6.78
N ASP A 58 29.83 -9.84 5.78
CA ASP A 58 31.02 -10.70 5.85
C ASP A 58 32.30 -9.88 5.92
N THR A 59 32.39 -8.81 5.12
CA THR A 59 33.53 -7.91 5.11
C THR A 59 33.70 -7.19 6.44
N HIS A 60 32.60 -6.73 7.05
CA HIS A 60 32.62 -6.10 8.37
C HIS A 60 33.16 -7.06 9.44
N ASN A 61 32.71 -8.31 9.44
CA ASN A 61 33.19 -9.32 10.39
C ASN A 61 34.67 -9.62 10.19
N GLU A 62 35.13 -9.77 8.94
CA GLU A 62 36.56 -9.94 8.66
C GLU A 62 37.41 -8.74 9.13
N ILE A 63 36.91 -7.52 8.95
CA ILE A 63 37.58 -6.29 9.40
C ILE A 63 37.67 -6.27 10.92
N LYS A 64 36.58 -6.60 11.60
CA LYS A 64 36.54 -6.70 13.07
C LYS A 64 37.57 -7.70 13.58
N ASP A 65 37.63 -8.88 12.99
CA ASP A 65 38.54 -9.94 13.42
C ASP A 65 40.01 -9.61 13.14
N LYS A 66 40.31 -9.00 11.99
CA LYS A 66 41.70 -8.72 11.56
C LYS A 66 42.24 -7.41 12.13
N TRP A 67 41.40 -6.39 12.25
CA TRP A 67 41.81 -5.00 12.50
C TRP A 67 41.11 -4.35 13.70
N GLY A 68 40.20 -5.06 14.36
CA GLY A 68 39.58 -4.66 15.63
C GLY A 68 38.33 -3.79 15.49
N GLU A 69 37.70 -3.51 16.64
CA GLU A 69 36.40 -2.83 16.74
C GLU A 69 36.40 -1.42 16.12
N LEU A 70 37.49 -0.65 16.25
CA LEU A 70 37.56 0.70 15.70
C LEU A 70 37.55 0.70 14.16
N ALA A 71 38.24 -0.25 13.53
CA ALA A 71 38.25 -0.39 12.08
C ALA A 71 36.88 -0.85 11.57
N ALA A 72 36.24 -1.79 12.29
CA ALA A 72 34.88 -2.24 11.99
C ALA A 72 33.87 -1.09 12.12
N PHE A 73 34.01 -0.26 13.16
CA PHE A 73 33.20 0.94 13.35
C PHE A 73 33.36 1.93 12.19
N GLN A 74 34.59 2.27 11.79
CA GLN A 74 34.84 3.17 10.67
C GLN A 74 34.29 2.61 9.35
N PHE A 75 34.35 1.30 9.17
CA PHE A 75 33.74 0.63 8.02
C PHE A 75 32.21 0.77 8.06
N ALA A 76 31.58 0.49 9.22
CA ALA A 76 30.15 0.64 9.40
C ALA A 76 29.68 2.09 9.24
N GLU A 77 30.46 3.07 9.70
CA GLU A 77 30.17 4.50 9.51
C GLU A 77 30.21 4.90 8.03
N LYS A 78 31.09 4.29 7.24
CA LYS A 78 31.26 4.62 5.82
C LYS A 78 30.26 3.92 4.91
N TYR A 79 29.92 2.65 5.19
CA TYR A 79 29.13 1.80 4.31
C TYR A 79 27.75 1.45 4.87
N GLY A 80 27.52 1.65 6.16
CA GLY A 80 26.25 1.38 6.80
C GLY A 80 25.30 2.57 6.77
N THR A 81 24.01 2.26 6.92
CA THR A 81 22.97 3.25 7.18
C THR A 81 22.80 3.40 8.68
N ARG A 82 23.11 4.60 9.20
CA ARG A 82 22.91 4.89 10.62
C ARG A 82 21.44 4.79 10.99
N LEU A 83 21.13 4.10 12.10
CA LEU A 83 19.79 4.06 12.64
C LEU A 83 19.39 5.45 13.16
N ARG A 84 18.09 5.73 13.14
CA ARG A 84 17.56 6.95 13.76
C ARG A 84 17.80 6.94 15.28
N PRO A 85 17.97 8.11 15.91
CA PRO A 85 18.25 8.20 17.35
C PRO A 85 17.26 7.47 18.27
N ASP A 86 15.98 7.39 17.90
CA ASP A 86 14.97 6.66 18.68
C ASP A 86 15.13 5.15 18.57
N LEU A 87 15.50 4.63 17.38
CA LEU A 87 15.80 3.22 17.17
C LEU A 87 17.15 2.83 17.78
N GLU A 88 18.16 3.71 17.70
CA GLU A 88 19.44 3.55 18.40
C GLU A 88 19.20 3.34 19.90
N LYS A 89 18.41 4.23 20.53
CA LYS A 89 18.06 4.11 21.96
C LYS A 89 17.32 2.81 22.29
N LYS A 90 16.36 2.39 21.45
CA LYS A 90 15.66 1.10 21.64
C LYS A 90 16.63 -0.07 21.55
N PHE A 91 17.52 -0.07 20.56
CA PHE A 91 18.51 -1.12 20.34
C PHE A 91 19.49 -1.21 21.53
N THR A 92 20.03 -0.08 21.97
CA THR A 92 20.87 0.01 23.16
C THR A 92 20.14 -0.50 24.41
N SER A 93 18.86 -0.16 24.57
CA SER A 93 18.03 -0.66 25.68
C SER A 93 17.84 -2.17 25.61
N ALA A 94 17.68 -2.74 24.42
CA ALA A 94 17.59 -4.18 24.21
C ALA A 94 18.89 -4.90 24.62
N LEU A 95 20.05 -4.37 24.23
CA LEU A 95 21.36 -4.89 24.64
C LEU A 95 21.52 -4.92 26.17
N PHE A 96 21.08 -3.86 26.85
CA PHE A 96 21.09 -3.84 28.31
C PHE A 96 20.21 -4.93 28.91
N LEU A 97 18.98 -5.06 28.45
CA LEU A 97 18.06 -6.09 28.93
C LEU A 97 18.64 -7.49 28.72
N GLU A 98 19.23 -7.75 27.55
CA GLU A 98 19.90 -9.03 27.25
C GLU A 98 21.06 -9.29 28.22
N SER A 99 21.89 -8.27 28.50
CA SER A 99 23.02 -8.39 29.43
C SER A 99 22.60 -8.74 30.86
N GLN A 100 21.41 -8.28 31.28
CA GLN A 100 20.81 -8.57 32.58
C GLN A 100 20.05 -9.91 32.61
N GLY A 101 19.95 -10.59 31.46
CA GLY A 101 19.23 -11.86 31.33
C GLY A 101 17.71 -11.71 31.08
N CYS A 102 17.22 -10.50 30.82
CA CYS A 102 15.83 -10.21 30.46
C CYS A 102 15.56 -10.50 28.97
N LYS A 103 15.83 -11.75 28.54
CA LYS A 103 15.92 -12.15 27.14
C LYS A 103 14.66 -11.90 26.32
N ASP A 104 13.49 -12.21 26.87
CA ASP A 104 12.21 -12.06 26.15
C ASP A 104 11.89 -10.59 25.84
N MET A 105 12.21 -9.69 26.79
CA MET A 105 12.02 -8.26 26.62
C MET A 105 13.04 -7.68 25.63
N ALA A 106 14.30 -8.08 25.75
CA ALA A 106 15.35 -7.70 24.81
C ALA A 106 14.99 -8.11 23.39
N LYS A 107 14.59 -9.38 23.20
CA LYS A 107 14.14 -9.91 21.91
C LYS A 107 12.99 -9.11 21.31
N THR A 108 11.99 -8.77 22.12
CA THR A 108 10.86 -7.94 21.64
C THR A 108 11.33 -6.58 21.13
N LEU A 109 12.25 -5.92 21.85
CA LEU A 109 12.81 -4.64 21.40
C LEU A 109 13.67 -4.77 20.14
N PHE A 110 14.45 -5.85 20.01
CA PHE A 110 15.21 -6.11 18.79
C PHE A 110 14.29 -6.34 17.57
N GLU A 111 13.22 -7.13 17.74
CA GLU A 111 12.22 -7.35 16.71
C GLU A 111 11.52 -6.05 16.30
N ASP A 112 11.23 -5.17 17.27
CA ASP A 112 10.64 -3.85 17.00
C ASP A 112 11.59 -2.94 16.21
N VAL A 113 12.88 -2.89 16.59
CA VAL A 113 13.89 -2.11 15.86
C VAL A 113 14.01 -2.61 14.42
N TYR A 114 14.13 -3.93 14.22
CA TYR A 114 14.24 -4.51 12.89
C TYR A 114 12.99 -4.26 12.03
N ALA A 115 11.80 -4.45 12.60
CA ALA A 115 10.54 -4.16 11.91
C ALA A 115 10.44 -2.68 11.52
N ASP A 116 10.78 -1.75 12.42
CA ASP A 116 10.76 -0.31 12.14
C ASP A 116 11.78 0.05 11.04
N SER A 117 13.00 -0.48 11.07
CA SER A 117 14.00 -0.28 10.01
C SER A 117 13.55 -0.84 8.66
N LEU A 118 12.96 -2.04 8.62
CA LEU A 118 12.38 -2.59 7.39
C LEU A 118 11.24 -1.73 6.84
N ARG A 119 10.40 -1.15 7.71
CA ARG A 119 9.36 -0.22 7.27
C ARG A 119 9.96 0.95 6.50
N GLU A 120 11.04 1.54 7.01
CA GLU A 120 11.66 2.71 6.36
C GLU A 120 12.18 2.39 4.96
N VAL A 121 12.73 1.19 4.76
CA VAL A 121 13.23 0.74 3.45
C VAL A 121 12.09 0.36 2.50
N MET A 122 11.14 -0.45 2.97
CA MET A 122 10.12 -1.06 2.10
C MET A 122 8.93 -0.13 1.80
N TYR A 123 8.55 0.75 2.73
CA TYR A 123 7.35 1.59 2.55
C TYR A 123 7.38 2.45 1.29
N PRO A 124 8.47 3.20 0.98
CA PRO A 124 8.50 4.06 -0.19
C PRO A 124 8.29 3.31 -1.51
N GLU A 125 8.89 2.13 -1.65
CA GLU A 125 8.76 1.31 -2.86
C GLU A 125 7.34 0.78 -3.02
N ILE A 126 6.76 0.24 -1.94
CA ILE A 126 5.41 -0.31 -1.97
C ILE A 126 4.37 0.81 -2.20
N GLU A 127 4.54 1.96 -1.55
CA GLU A 127 3.69 3.13 -1.74
C GLU A 127 3.73 3.61 -3.19
N SER A 128 4.91 3.64 -3.81
CA SER A 128 5.08 3.99 -5.22
C SER A 128 4.31 3.04 -6.15
N ILE A 129 4.42 1.73 -5.93
CA ILE A 129 3.70 0.70 -6.70
C ILE A 129 2.19 0.88 -6.58
N ILE A 130 1.69 1.04 -5.35
CA ILE A 130 0.25 1.19 -5.08
C ILE A 130 -0.28 2.50 -5.67
N SER A 131 0.44 3.60 -5.49
CA SER A 131 0.08 4.91 -6.04
C SER A 131 0.00 4.86 -7.56
N SER A 132 0.97 4.20 -8.20
CA SER A 132 0.98 4.01 -9.66
C SER A 132 -0.22 3.17 -10.12
N LYS A 133 -0.54 2.09 -9.42
CA LYS A 133 -1.69 1.23 -9.76
C LYS A 133 -3.02 1.96 -9.63
N THR A 134 -3.22 2.66 -8.51
CA THR A 134 -4.44 3.44 -8.27
C THR A 134 -4.60 4.59 -9.25
N PHE A 135 -3.51 5.27 -9.60
CA PHE A 135 -3.50 6.28 -10.65
C PHE A 135 -3.93 5.68 -12.00
N ASN A 136 -3.35 4.55 -12.39
CA ASN A 136 -3.68 3.87 -13.64
C ASN A 136 -5.14 3.39 -13.70
N GLU A 137 -5.67 2.86 -12.59
CA GLU A 137 -7.08 2.50 -12.48
C GLU A 137 -8.00 3.71 -12.61
N ARG A 138 -7.65 4.84 -11.99
CA ARG A 138 -8.39 6.09 -12.13
C ARG A 138 -8.41 6.57 -13.58
N GLN A 139 -7.26 6.52 -14.26
CA GLN A 139 -7.18 6.88 -15.68
C GLN A 139 -8.01 5.95 -16.56
N ARG A 140 -7.95 4.63 -16.33
CA ARG A 140 -8.81 3.66 -17.03
C ARG A 140 -10.29 3.94 -16.80
N ASN A 141 -10.70 4.24 -15.57
CA ASN A 141 -12.10 4.56 -15.25
C ASN A 141 -12.55 5.88 -15.89
N ASN A 142 -11.69 6.90 -15.94
CA ASN A 142 -11.98 8.13 -16.65
C ASN A 142 -12.08 7.91 -18.16
N ALA A 143 -11.20 7.09 -18.75
CA ALA A 143 -11.25 6.75 -20.18
C ALA A 143 -12.51 5.96 -20.56
N LYS A 144 -13.05 5.15 -19.64
CA LYS A 144 -14.32 4.42 -19.82
C LYS A 144 -15.55 5.32 -19.78
N LYS A 145 -15.45 6.58 -19.30
CA LYS A 145 -16.62 7.47 -19.27
C LYS A 145 -17.04 7.84 -20.70
N PRO A 146 -18.34 7.76 -21.02
CA PRO A 146 -18.85 8.18 -22.32
C PRO A 146 -18.56 9.66 -22.56
N ARG A 147 -17.87 9.96 -23.67
CA ARG A 147 -17.51 11.33 -24.07
C ARG A 147 -18.63 12.07 -24.80
N ASN A 148 -19.71 11.35 -25.15
CA ASN A 148 -20.79 11.94 -25.93
C ASN A 148 -21.69 12.79 -25.01
N PRO A 149 -21.94 14.07 -25.34
CA PRO A 149 -22.73 14.98 -24.50
C PRO A 149 -24.18 14.51 -24.30
N HIS A 150 -24.71 13.67 -25.20
CA HIS A 150 -26.07 13.14 -25.11
C HIS A 150 -26.17 11.88 -24.23
N TYR A 151 -25.06 11.36 -23.69
CA TYR A 151 -25.06 10.13 -22.88
C TYR A 151 -25.96 10.23 -21.66
N ALA A 152 -25.73 11.25 -20.81
CA ALA A 152 -26.45 11.40 -19.55
C ALA A 152 -27.95 11.55 -19.79
N GLU A 153 -28.30 12.34 -20.81
CA GLU A 153 -29.67 12.60 -21.20
C GLU A 153 -30.37 11.36 -21.78
N ALA A 154 -29.69 10.60 -22.65
CA ALA A 154 -30.23 9.36 -23.20
C ALA A 154 -30.53 8.32 -22.12
N ILE A 155 -29.61 8.16 -21.15
CA ILE A 155 -29.80 7.25 -20.01
C ILE A 155 -30.95 7.73 -19.12
N ARG A 156 -31.04 9.04 -18.84
CA ARG A 156 -32.12 9.62 -18.04
C ARG A 156 -33.49 9.35 -18.68
N ILE A 157 -33.64 9.67 -19.96
CA ILE A 157 -34.90 9.44 -20.71
C ILE A 157 -35.25 7.95 -20.71
N ALA A 158 -34.28 7.06 -20.91
CA ALA A 158 -34.52 5.61 -20.90
C ALA A 158 -35.02 5.11 -19.54
N ILE A 159 -34.41 5.56 -18.44
CA ILE A 159 -34.84 5.23 -17.07
C ILE A 159 -36.27 5.71 -16.82
N LEU A 160 -36.58 6.98 -17.13
CA LEU A 160 -37.92 7.55 -16.93
C LEU A 160 -38.97 6.84 -17.76
N THR A 161 -38.63 6.53 -19.01
CA THR A 161 -39.54 5.85 -19.93
C THR A 161 -39.82 4.42 -19.46
N TRP A 162 -38.84 3.68 -18.96
CA TRP A 162 -39.08 2.34 -18.41
C TRP A 162 -39.77 2.33 -17.05
N LYS A 163 -39.57 3.38 -16.24
CA LYS A 163 -40.33 3.56 -15.00
C LYS A 163 -41.83 3.69 -15.28
N ARG A 164 -42.21 4.42 -16.33
CA ARG A 164 -43.62 4.59 -16.74
C ARG A 164 -44.16 3.46 -17.61
N TYR A 165 -43.31 2.89 -18.47
CA TYR A 165 -43.66 1.83 -19.41
C TYR A 165 -42.67 0.65 -19.29
N PRO A 166 -42.80 -0.21 -18.26
CA PRO A 166 -41.90 -1.36 -18.08
C PRO A 166 -41.93 -2.35 -19.26
N GLY A 167 -43.03 -2.38 -20.01
CA GLY A 167 -43.21 -3.19 -21.21
C GLY A 167 -42.54 -2.65 -22.49
N ALA A 168 -41.85 -1.51 -22.43
CA ALA A 168 -41.19 -0.92 -23.58
C ALA A 168 -39.99 -1.77 -24.05
N SER A 169 -39.97 -2.12 -25.35
CA SER A 169 -38.85 -2.91 -25.91
C SER A 169 -37.57 -2.08 -26.05
N LYS A 170 -36.41 -2.69 -25.79
CA LYS A 170 -35.10 -2.04 -25.96
C LYS A 170 -34.89 -1.54 -27.40
N GLY A 171 -35.25 -2.35 -28.40
CA GLY A 171 -35.08 -1.96 -29.81
C GLY A 171 -35.90 -0.72 -30.18
N ALA A 172 -37.15 -0.64 -29.73
CA ALA A 172 -37.97 0.55 -29.92
C ALA A 172 -37.43 1.74 -29.12
N MET A 173 -36.89 1.52 -27.90
CA MET A 173 -36.30 2.58 -27.07
C MET A 173 -35.13 3.23 -27.81
N CYS A 174 -34.19 2.43 -28.32
CA CYS A 174 -33.04 2.94 -29.08
C CYS A 174 -33.46 3.68 -30.36
N LYS A 175 -34.47 3.18 -31.09
CA LYS A 175 -35.01 3.86 -32.29
C LYS A 175 -35.64 5.21 -31.95
N ASN A 176 -36.43 5.28 -30.89
CA ASN A 176 -37.07 6.53 -30.47
C ASN A 176 -36.05 7.54 -29.96
N LEU A 177 -35.05 7.10 -29.19
CA LEU A 177 -33.95 7.97 -28.72
C LEU A 177 -33.09 8.47 -29.88
N HIS A 178 -32.78 7.62 -30.86
CA HIS A 178 -32.07 8.03 -32.08
C HIS A 178 -32.81 9.15 -32.82
N LYS A 179 -34.13 9.03 -32.97
CA LYS A 179 -34.98 10.09 -33.54
C LYS A 179 -35.01 11.35 -32.69
N HIS A 180 -35.11 11.21 -31.36
CA HIS A 180 -35.13 12.34 -30.43
C HIS A 180 -33.86 13.19 -30.50
N PHE A 181 -32.70 12.56 -30.65
CA PHE A 181 -31.42 13.24 -30.86
C PHE A 181 -31.14 13.59 -32.33
N SER A 182 -32.15 13.56 -33.20
CA SER A 182 -32.03 13.87 -34.64
C SER A 182 -30.89 13.12 -35.33
N GLY A 183 -30.68 11.85 -34.97
CA GLY A 183 -29.66 10.99 -35.53
C GLY A 183 -28.23 11.20 -35.00
N ARG A 184 -28.00 12.17 -34.10
CA ARG A 184 -26.66 12.49 -33.55
C ARG A 184 -26.04 11.38 -32.68
N VAL A 185 -26.82 10.36 -32.33
CA VAL A 185 -26.36 9.18 -31.59
C VAL A 185 -26.89 7.94 -32.31
N SER A 186 -26.02 7.01 -32.70
CA SER A 186 -26.45 5.78 -33.38
C SER A 186 -27.25 4.85 -32.46
N ILE A 187 -28.12 4.04 -33.07
CA ILE A 187 -28.95 3.04 -32.36
C ILE A 187 -28.07 2.04 -31.61
N ASP A 188 -27.00 1.56 -32.24
CA ASP A 188 -26.07 0.60 -31.63
C ASP A 188 -25.41 1.17 -30.38
N ARG A 189 -24.97 2.43 -30.46
CA ARG A 189 -24.33 3.12 -29.34
C ARG A 189 -25.29 3.31 -28.16
N LEU A 190 -26.56 3.64 -28.44
CA LEU A 190 -27.61 3.69 -27.42
C LEU A 190 -27.85 2.30 -26.78
N GLY A 191 -27.81 1.25 -27.60
CA GLY A 191 -27.94 -0.13 -27.16
C GLY A 191 -26.80 -0.60 -26.25
N GLU A 192 -25.57 -0.18 -26.54
CA GLU A 192 -24.38 -0.39 -25.71
C GLU A 192 -24.53 0.33 -24.37
N TRP A 193 -24.82 1.63 -24.36
CA TRP A 193 -24.95 2.42 -23.14
C TRP A 193 -26.00 1.88 -22.17
N ILE A 194 -27.15 1.47 -22.68
CA ILE A 194 -28.22 0.83 -21.90
C ILE A 194 -27.74 -0.48 -21.28
N LYS A 195 -26.98 -1.29 -22.04
CA LYS A 195 -26.43 -2.57 -21.56
C LYS A 195 -25.36 -2.33 -20.49
N GLU A 196 -24.43 -1.42 -20.73
CA GLU A 196 -23.37 -1.05 -19.79
C GLU A 196 -23.93 -0.53 -18.46
N LYS A 197 -25.04 0.21 -18.50
CA LYS A 197 -25.71 0.72 -17.30
C LYS A 197 -26.62 -0.28 -16.61
N GLY A 198 -26.95 -1.40 -17.25
CA GLY A 198 -27.81 -2.42 -16.66
C GLY A 198 -29.23 -1.93 -16.31
N ILE A 199 -29.73 -0.89 -17.00
CA ILE A 199 -31.02 -0.24 -16.70
C ILE A 199 -32.21 -0.87 -17.41
N GLN A 200 -31.98 -1.87 -18.27
CA GLN A 200 -33.04 -2.54 -18.98
C GLN A 200 -33.87 -3.39 -18.02
N PRO A 201 -35.21 -3.23 -17.95
CA PRO A 201 -36.05 -4.06 -17.11
C PRO A 201 -36.08 -5.52 -17.61
N PRO A 202 -36.47 -6.48 -16.73
CA PRO A 202 -36.70 -7.86 -17.13
C PRO A 202 -37.64 -7.97 -18.32
N LYS A 203 -37.48 -9.04 -19.13
CA LYS A 203 -38.28 -9.25 -20.33
C LYS A 203 -39.78 -9.26 -19.95
N PRO A 204 -40.60 -8.35 -20.51
CA PRO A 204 -42.02 -8.30 -20.19
C PRO A 204 -42.77 -9.47 -20.84
N LYS A 205 -43.90 -9.87 -20.24
CA LYS A 205 -44.79 -10.90 -20.82
C LYS A 205 -45.45 -10.42 -22.13
N VAL A 206 -45.77 -9.14 -22.19
CA VAL A 206 -46.34 -8.47 -23.36
C VAL A 206 -45.60 -7.14 -23.56
N TYR A 207 -45.18 -6.86 -24.79
CA TYR A 207 -44.59 -5.58 -25.13
C TYR A 207 -45.67 -4.53 -25.34
N THR A 208 -45.48 -3.35 -24.77
CA THR A 208 -46.42 -2.23 -24.88
C THR A 208 -45.85 -1.12 -25.75
N SER A 209 -46.73 -0.42 -26.47
CA SER A 209 -46.39 0.86 -27.08
C SER A 209 -46.02 1.88 -25.99
N PHE A 210 -45.19 2.85 -26.35
CA PHE A 210 -44.75 3.88 -25.42
C PHE A 210 -44.28 5.12 -26.16
N THR A 211 -44.18 6.22 -25.41
CA THR A 211 -43.58 7.48 -25.82
C THR A 211 -42.44 7.81 -24.86
N LEU A 212 -41.39 8.47 -25.35
CA LEU A 212 -40.26 8.87 -24.51
C LEU A 212 -40.72 9.89 -23.45
N ILE A 213 -40.25 9.68 -22.23
CA ILE A 213 -40.49 10.58 -21.10
C ILE A 213 -39.28 11.50 -20.93
N LEU A 214 -39.46 12.77 -21.30
CA LEU A 214 -38.39 13.77 -21.34
C LEU A 214 -38.22 14.53 -20.02
N SER A 215 -39.23 14.56 -19.15
CA SER A 215 -39.12 15.13 -17.80
C SER A 215 -39.85 14.23 -16.82
N GLU A 216 -39.41 14.23 -15.55
CA GLU A 216 -40.29 13.76 -14.47
C GLU A 216 -41.45 14.76 -14.42
N GLY A 217 -42.67 14.28 -14.64
CA GLY A 217 -43.85 15.13 -14.56
C GLY A 217 -43.96 15.76 -13.17
N ALA A 218 -44.33 17.04 -13.14
CA ALA A 218 -44.97 17.67 -11.98
C ALA A 218 -46.23 16.89 -11.57
#